data_AF-A0AAN8WJJ3-F1
#
_entry.id   AF-A0AAN8WJJ3-F1
#
_cell.length_a   1.000
_cell.length_b   1.000
_cell.length_c   1.000
_cell.angle_alpha   90.00
_cell.angle_beta   90.00
_cell.angle_gamma   90.00
#
_symmetry.space_group_name_H-M   'P 1'
#
loop_
_entity.id
_entity.type
_entity.pdbx_description
1 polymer ?
#
loop_
_entity_poly.entity_id
_entity_poly.type
_entity_poly.pdbx_seq_one_letter_code
_entity_poly.pdbx_strand_id
1 'polypeptide(L)'
;VLDERDRERRPAAYVAVRNHSFRHRSVEDWTQFIVHQMETIGKRILDDGPDNVCVIFDLKGFTLACMDYPIVKVLYNTMQDHYPEGLGVCLVLNAPLIFAACWAIIKGWLDENTASKIKFIKEDEELAKYIDLSIIPKDM
;
A
#
# COMPACT_ATOMS: atom_id res chain seq x y z
N VAL A 1 5.97 -3.42 -8.01
CA VAL A 1 6.06 -1.97 -8.28
C VAL A 1 5.65 -1.78 -9.73
N LEU A 2 4.75 -0.85 -10.01
CA LEU A 2 4.29 -0.57 -11.38
C LEU A 2 5.38 0.16 -12.15
N ASP A 3 5.53 -0.14 -13.44
CA ASP A 3 6.55 0.48 -14.30
C ASP A 3 6.33 1.96 -14.53
N GLU A 4 5.05 2.34 -14.62
CA GLU A 4 4.64 3.72 -14.74
C GLU A 4 4.41 4.38 -13.37
N ARG A 5 4.52 5.71 -13.38
CA ARG A 5 4.32 6.57 -12.21
C ARG A 5 2.88 7.02 -12.09
N ASP A 6 2.53 7.50 -10.91
CA ASP A 6 1.24 8.14 -10.70
C ASP A 6 1.20 9.56 -11.32
N ARG A 7 0.05 10.23 -11.21
CA ARG A 7 -0.18 11.58 -11.76
C ARG A 7 0.71 12.66 -11.12
N GLU A 8 1.20 12.43 -9.90
CA GLU A 8 2.13 13.32 -9.19
C GLU A 8 3.60 12.94 -9.43
N ARG A 9 3.89 12.02 -10.36
CA ARG A 9 5.22 11.49 -10.70
C ARG A 9 5.89 10.69 -9.58
N ARG A 10 5.11 10.19 -8.62
CA ARG A 10 5.57 9.26 -7.59
C ARG A 10 5.74 7.87 -8.18
N PRO A 11 6.72 7.07 -7.74
CA PRO A 11 6.69 5.63 -7.95
C PRO A 11 5.37 5.06 -7.41
N ALA A 12 4.79 4.09 -8.12
CA ALA A 12 3.55 3.45 -7.73
C ALA A 12 3.74 1.96 -7.42
N ALA A 13 3.16 1.49 -6.32
CA ALA A 13 3.19 0.08 -5.92
C ALA A 13 1.77 -0.48 -5.83
N TYR A 14 1.49 -1.55 -6.58
CA TYR A 14 0.22 -2.27 -6.52
C TYR A 14 0.34 -3.52 -5.65
N VAL A 15 -0.60 -3.71 -4.73
CA VAL A 15 -0.65 -4.84 -3.80
C VAL A 15 -2.03 -5.48 -3.84
N ALA A 16 -2.13 -6.68 -4.40
CA ALA A 16 -3.33 -7.51 -4.33
C ALA A 16 -3.38 -8.25 -2.98
N VAL A 17 -4.21 -7.77 -2.06
CA VAL A 17 -4.23 -8.25 -0.65
C VAL A 17 -4.64 -9.71 -0.55
N ARG A 18 -5.52 -10.18 -1.43
CA ARG A 18 -5.96 -11.58 -1.48
C ARG A 18 -4.81 -12.60 -1.65
N ASN A 19 -3.68 -12.17 -2.20
CA ASN A 19 -2.50 -13.03 -2.39
C ASN A 19 -1.63 -13.11 -1.12
N HIS A 20 -1.92 -12.30 -0.11
CA HIS A 20 -1.22 -12.35 1.17
C HIS A 20 -1.57 -13.66 1.90
N SER A 21 -0.54 -14.42 2.24
CA SER A 21 -0.66 -15.66 3.02
C SER A 21 0.46 -15.72 4.05
N PHE A 22 0.08 -15.72 5.33
CA PHE A 22 0.99 -15.88 6.46
C PHE A 22 1.16 -17.35 6.88
N ARG A 23 0.41 -18.28 6.26
CA ARG A 23 0.36 -19.69 6.68
C ARG A 23 1.63 -20.49 6.36
N HIS A 24 2.49 -20.00 5.47
CA HIS A 24 3.64 -20.75 4.96
C HIS A 24 4.94 -19.92 4.91
N ARG A 25 4.98 -18.75 5.55
CA ARG A 25 6.18 -17.90 5.60
C ARG A 25 6.39 -17.39 7.01
N SER A 26 7.65 -17.30 7.42
CA SER A 26 8.01 -16.70 8.71
C SER A 26 7.77 -15.19 8.68
N VAL A 27 7.73 -14.57 9.87
CA VAL A 27 7.68 -13.11 9.98
C VAL A 27 8.94 -12.49 9.37
N GLU A 28 10.08 -13.16 9.52
CA GLU A 28 11.36 -12.75 8.98
C GLU A 28 11.35 -12.71 7.45
N ASP A 29 10.77 -13.72 6.79
CA ASP A 29 10.66 -13.77 5.33
C ASP A 29 9.80 -12.63 4.79
N TRP A 30 8.68 -12.34 5.47
CA TRP A 30 7.82 -11.21 5.11
C TRP A 30 8.50 -9.87 5.37
N THR A 31 9.26 -9.75 6.45
CA THR A 31 10.04 -8.54 6.77
C THR A 31 11.10 -8.29 5.70
N GLN A 32 11.87 -9.31 5.32
CA GLN A 32 12.85 -9.24 4.23
C GLN A 32 12.18 -8.85 2.90
N PHE A 33 11.03 -9.44 2.59
CA PHE A 33 10.25 -9.07 1.41
C PHE A 33 9.82 -7.60 1.44
N ILE A 34 9.28 -7.11 2.56
CA ILE A 34 8.88 -5.71 2.72
C ILE A 34 10.07 -4.78 2.51
N VAL A 35 11.21 -5.05 3.17
CA VAL A 35 12.43 -4.25 3.01
C VAL A 35 12.88 -4.23 1.56
N HIS A 36 12.91 -5.39 0.89
CA HIS A 36 13.27 -5.47 -0.53
C HIS A 36 12.34 -4.65 -1.43
N GLN A 37 11.03 -4.69 -1.17
CA GLN A 37 10.06 -3.88 -1.90
C GLN A 37 10.29 -2.38 -1.67
N MET A 38 10.58 -1.99 -0.42
CA MET A 38 10.86 -0.60 -0.07
C MET A 38 12.16 -0.09 -0.71
N GLU A 39 13.24 -0.88 -0.71
CA GLU A 39 14.47 -0.54 -1.43
C GLU A 39 14.24 -0.40 -2.94
N THR A 40 13.42 -1.30 -3.52
CA THR A 40 13.08 -1.24 -4.94
C THR A 40 12.29 0.02 -5.28
N ILE A 41 11.37 0.42 -4.41
CA ILE A 41 10.64 1.69 -4.52
C ILE A 41 11.59 2.87 -4.36
N GLY A 42 12.48 2.83 -3.36
CA GLY A 42 13.47 3.87 -3.08
C GLY A 42 14.41 4.12 -4.25
N LYS A 43 14.87 3.07 -4.95
CA LYS A 43 15.67 3.20 -6.19
C LYS A 43 14.92 3.86 -7.35
N ARG A 44 13.58 3.88 -7.30
CA ARG A 44 12.75 4.57 -8.30
C ARG A 44 12.43 6.00 -7.88
N ILE A 45 12.80 6.44 -6.69
CA ILE A 45 12.79 7.86 -6.36
C ILE A 45 13.93 8.51 -7.17
N LEU A 46 13.63 9.60 -7.89
CA LEU A 46 14.57 10.30 -8.76
C LEU A 46 14.97 11.60 -8.09
N ASP A 47 16.16 12.11 -8.40
CA ASP A 47 16.66 13.40 -7.89
C ASP A 47 15.76 14.61 -8.26
N ASP A 48 14.86 14.47 -9.24
CA ASP A 48 13.90 15.50 -9.71
C ASP A 48 12.41 15.12 -9.47
N GLY A 49 12.13 14.11 -8.66
CA GLY A 49 10.77 13.64 -8.33
C GLY A 49 10.41 13.83 -6.85
N PRO A 50 9.16 13.58 -6.46
CA PRO A 50 8.81 13.54 -5.05
C PRO A 50 9.51 12.37 -4.34
N ASP A 51 9.98 12.60 -3.12
CA ASP A 51 10.63 11.60 -2.25
C ASP A 51 9.63 10.65 -1.57
N ASN A 52 8.47 10.43 -2.20
CA ASN A 52 7.39 9.63 -1.63
C ASN A 52 6.70 8.74 -2.67
N VAL A 53 5.94 7.76 -2.19
CA VAL A 53 5.34 6.70 -2.99
C VAL A 53 3.80 6.77 -3.00
N CYS A 54 3.21 6.35 -4.11
CA CYS A 54 1.79 5.98 -4.20
C CYS A 54 1.63 4.47 -4.01
N VAL A 55 0.87 4.04 -2.99
CA VAL A 55 0.57 2.61 -2.77
C VAL A 55 -0.89 2.35 -3.08
N ILE A 56 -1.18 1.31 -3.86
CA ILE A 56 -2.53 0.84 -4.15
C ILE A 56 -2.72 -0.52 -3.49
N PHE A 57 -3.64 -0.61 -2.53
CA PHE A 57 -4.10 -1.87 -1.97
C PHE A 57 -5.43 -2.25 -2.61
N ASP A 58 -5.43 -3.34 -3.37
CA ASP A 58 -6.64 -3.94 -3.90
C ASP A 58 -7.16 -5.04 -2.95
N LEU A 59 -8.34 -4.80 -2.38
CA LEU A 59 -9.00 -5.71 -1.45
C LEU A 59 -10.02 -6.61 -2.15
N LYS A 60 -10.04 -6.67 -3.49
CA LYS A 60 -10.86 -7.63 -4.22
C LYS A 60 -10.52 -9.05 -3.78
N GLY A 61 -11.52 -9.79 -3.29
CA GLY A 61 -11.33 -11.13 -2.73
C GLY A 61 -10.74 -11.17 -1.32
N PHE A 62 -10.68 -10.03 -0.61
CA PHE A 62 -10.24 -9.98 0.79
C PHE A 62 -11.11 -10.86 1.69
N THR A 63 -10.45 -11.62 2.55
CA THR A 63 -11.06 -12.32 3.69
C THR A 63 -10.25 -12.04 4.94
N LEU A 64 -10.80 -12.30 6.14
CA LEU A 64 -10.04 -12.15 7.39
C LEU A 64 -8.79 -13.05 7.44
N ALA A 65 -8.75 -14.12 6.65
CA ALA A 65 -7.56 -14.97 6.53
C ALA A 65 -6.40 -14.28 5.78
N CYS A 66 -6.64 -13.15 5.12
CA CYS A 66 -5.63 -12.32 4.47
C CYS A 66 -5.11 -11.20 5.39
N MET A 67 -5.69 -11.02 6.59
CA MET A 67 -5.29 -9.96 7.51
C MET A 67 -4.21 -10.47 8.47
N ASP A 68 -3.01 -9.91 8.34
CA ASP A 68 -1.88 -10.18 9.23
C ASP A 68 -1.45 -8.88 9.93
N TYR A 69 -2.02 -8.66 11.11
CA TYR A 69 -1.75 -7.48 11.92
C TYR A 69 -0.27 -7.31 12.30
N PRO A 70 0.46 -8.36 12.74
CA PRO A 70 1.90 -8.28 12.93
C PRO A 70 2.65 -7.73 11.72
N ILE A 71 2.38 -8.25 10.52
CA ILE A 71 3.08 -7.81 9.30
C ILE A 71 2.69 -6.38 8.91
N VAL A 72 1.42 -5.99 9.04
CA VAL A 72 1.00 -4.59 8.83
C VAL A 72 1.73 -3.65 9.78
N LYS A 73 1.94 -4.06 11.04
CA LYS A 73 2.65 -3.28 12.04
C LYS A 73 4.14 -3.19 11.75
N VAL A 74 4.77 -4.29 11.31
CA VAL A 74 6.16 -4.29 10.82
C VAL A 74 6.30 -3.32 9.65
N LEU A 75 5.44 -3.43 8.63
CA LEU A 75 5.46 -2.51 7.48
C LEU A 75 5.38 -1.05 7.92
N TYR A 76 4.43 -0.71 8.78
CA TYR A 76 4.26 0.65 9.29
C TYR A 76 5.51 1.14 10.05
N ASN A 77 6.02 0.35 10.99
CA ASN A 77 7.21 0.73 11.76
C ASN A 77 8.43 0.89 10.86
N THR A 78 8.67 -0.04 9.92
CA THR A 78 9.78 0.07 8.96
C THR A 78 9.66 1.32 8.09
N MET A 79 8.45 1.71 7.68
CA MET A 79 8.23 2.97 6.97
C MET A 79 8.57 4.17 7.84
N GLN A 80 8.13 4.21 9.09
CA GLN A 80 8.41 5.34 9.99
C GLN A 80 9.89 5.46 10.36
N ASP A 81 10.55 4.33 10.66
CA ASP A 81 11.91 4.31 11.17
C ASP A 81 12.97 4.60 10.10
N HIS A 82 12.68 4.31 8.83
CA HIS A 82 13.66 4.41 7.74
C HIS A 82 13.26 5.37 6.63
N TYR A 83 11.96 5.63 6.44
CA TYR A 83 11.43 6.48 5.38
C TYR A 83 10.34 7.40 5.93
N PRO A 84 10.66 8.26 6.91
CA PRO A 84 9.68 9.17 7.48
C PRO A 84 9.05 10.00 6.36
N GLU A 85 7.71 10.08 6.39
CA GLU A 85 6.90 10.73 5.35
C GLU A 85 6.97 10.13 3.93
N GLY A 86 7.63 8.98 3.76
CA GLY A 86 7.79 8.32 2.46
C GLY A 86 6.48 7.85 1.82
N LEU A 87 5.37 7.77 2.56
CA LEU A 87 4.04 7.59 1.97
C LEU A 87 3.51 8.94 1.45
N GLY A 88 3.24 9.03 0.16
CA GLY A 88 2.55 10.16 -0.46
C GLY A 88 1.04 9.99 -0.41
N VAL A 89 0.56 8.87 -0.95
CA VAL A 89 -0.87 8.49 -0.92
C VAL A 89 -1.01 6.98 -0.84
N CYS A 90 -2.04 6.51 -0.14
CA CYS A 90 -2.43 5.11 -0.10
C CYS A 90 -3.87 4.97 -0.60
N LEU A 91 -4.06 4.31 -1.73
CA LEU A 91 -5.36 4.10 -2.38
C LEU A 91 -5.86 2.71 -2.03
N VAL A 92 -7.00 2.62 -1.34
CA VAL A 92 -7.63 1.37 -0.96
C VAL A 92 -8.82 1.11 -1.87
N LEU A 93 -8.71 0.09 -2.71
CA LEU A 93 -9.73 -0.30 -3.68
C LEU A 93 -10.54 -1.49 -3.16
N ASN A 94 -11.79 -1.61 -3.59
CA ASN A 94 -12.62 -2.81 -3.36
C ASN A 94 -12.75 -3.23 -1.88
N ALA A 95 -12.71 -2.26 -0.94
CA ALA A 95 -12.77 -2.55 0.49
C ALA A 95 -14.14 -3.14 0.89
N PRO A 96 -14.21 -4.41 1.36
CA PRO A 96 -15.48 -4.98 1.80
C PRO A 96 -15.89 -4.41 3.16
N LEU A 97 -17.18 -4.46 3.49
CA LEU A 97 -17.70 -3.92 4.76
C LEU A 97 -16.96 -4.45 6.00
N ILE A 98 -16.57 -5.74 6.00
CA ILE A 98 -15.82 -6.36 7.10
C ILE A 98 -14.46 -5.68 7.34
N PHE A 99 -13.86 -5.07 6.31
CA PHE A 99 -12.59 -4.36 6.44
C PHE A 99 -12.70 -3.11 7.32
N ALA A 100 -13.89 -2.54 7.51
CA ALA A 100 -14.08 -1.39 8.39
C ALA A 100 -13.62 -1.67 9.84
N ALA A 101 -13.84 -2.89 10.34
CA ALA A 101 -13.35 -3.30 11.66
C ALA A 101 -11.82 -3.41 11.69
N CYS A 102 -11.21 -3.97 10.64
CA CYS A 102 -9.76 -4.05 10.53
C CYS A 102 -9.12 -2.66 10.45
N TRP A 103 -9.72 -1.77 9.66
CA TRP A 103 -9.28 -0.40 9.51
C TRP A 103 -9.35 0.38 10.83
N ALA A 104 -10.37 0.18 11.66
CA ALA A 104 -10.46 0.82 12.97
C ALA A 104 -9.26 0.48 13.87
N ILE A 105 -8.78 -0.77 13.82
CA ILE A 105 -7.59 -1.21 14.55
C ILE A 105 -6.33 -0.58 13.97
N ILE A 106 -6.15 -0.66 12.64
CA ILE A 106 -4.97 -0.13 11.95
C ILE A 106 -4.87 1.38 12.16
N LYS A 107 -5.97 2.12 12.02
CA LYS A 107 -6.04 3.57 12.22
C LYS A 107 -5.58 3.98 13.63
N GLY A 108 -5.82 3.15 14.65
CA GLY A 108 -5.33 3.39 16.01
C GLY A 108 -3.81 3.35 16.15
N TRP A 109 -3.08 2.84 15.15
CA TRP A 109 -1.62 2.83 15.12
C TRP A 109 -1.03 3.99 14.32
N LEU A 110 -1.80 4.56 13.39
CA LEU A 110 -1.34 5.59 12.47
C LEU A 110 -1.39 6.97 13.13
N ASP A 111 -0.33 7.76 12.92
CA ASP A 111 -0.38 9.20 13.18
C ASP A 111 -1.36 9.90 12.22
N GLU A 112 -1.79 11.12 12.57
CA GLU A 112 -2.80 11.87 11.82
C GLU A 112 -2.38 12.17 10.37
N ASN A 113 -1.09 12.45 10.14
CA ASN A 113 -0.55 12.72 8.80
C ASN A 113 -0.68 11.47 7.93
N THR A 114 -0.22 10.32 8.42
CA THR A 114 -0.31 9.05 7.70
C THR A 114 -1.76 8.62 7.46
N ALA A 115 -2.64 8.75 8.46
CA ALA A 115 -4.05 8.42 8.32
C ALA A 115 -4.75 9.29 7.26
N SER A 116 -4.38 10.57 7.13
CA SER A 116 -4.96 11.50 6.15
C SER A 116 -4.65 11.12 4.68
N LYS A 117 -3.53 10.41 4.47
CA LYS A 117 -3.03 9.96 3.16
C LYS A 117 -3.73 8.70 2.64
N ILE A 118 -4.52 8.03 3.48
CA ILE A 118 -5.27 6.83 3.10
C ILE A 118 -6.63 7.24 2.52
N LYS A 119 -6.86 6.86 1.27
CA LYS A 119 -8.07 7.17 0.50
C LYS A 119 -8.77 5.88 0.12
N PHE A 120 -10.02 5.75 0.56
CA PHE A 120 -10.90 4.65 0.15
C PHE A 120 -11.59 5.05 -1.15
N ILE A 121 -11.20 4.40 -2.23
CA ILE A 121 -11.68 4.73 -3.58
C ILE A 121 -12.88 3.86 -3.91
N LYS A 122 -13.97 4.50 -4.36
CA LYS A 122 -15.22 3.79 -4.68
C LYS A 122 -15.46 3.62 -6.16
N GLU A 123 -15.04 4.60 -6.96
CA GLU A 123 -15.33 4.67 -8.39
C GLU A 123 -14.03 4.89 -9.18
N ASP A 124 -13.99 4.39 -10.41
CA ASP A 124 -12.82 4.48 -11.29
C ASP A 124 -12.47 5.94 -11.65
N GLU A 125 -13.47 6.83 -11.74
CA GLU A 125 -13.26 8.26 -11.98
C GLU A 125 -12.51 8.93 -10.83
N GLU A 126 -12.66 8.43 -9.60
CA GLU A 126 -11.90 8.90 -8.46
C GLU A 126 -10.46 8.37 -8.51
N LEU A 127 -10.28 7.09 -8.87
CA LEU A 127 -8.95 6.48 -9.04
C LEU A 127 -8.14 7.19 -10.14
N ALA A 128 -8.78 7.53 -11.25
CA ALA A 128 -8.17 8.16 -12.43
C ALA A 128 -7.50 9.52 -12.11
N LYS A 129 -7.92 10.18 -11.02
CA LYS A 129 -7.31 11.43 -10.52
C LYS A 129 -5.91 11.22 -9.98
N TYR A 130 -5.61 10.02 -9.48
CA TYR A 130 -4.32 9.69 -8.88
C TYR A 130 -3.42 8.92 -9.84
N ILE A 131 -3.97 8.04 -10.66
CA ILE A 131 -3.18 7.11 -11.47
C ILE A 131 -3.86 6.83 -12.82
N ASP A 132 -3.07 6.50 -13.85
CA ASP A 132 -3.64 6.05 -15.11
C ASP A 132 -4.27 4.67 -14.95
N LEU A 133 -5.53 4.50 -15.36
CA LEU A 133 -6.22 3.22 -15.19
C LEU A 133 -5.64 2.11 -16.08
N SER A 134 -4.92 2.47 -17.15
CA SER A 134 -4.28 1.50 -18.04
C SER A 134 -3.12 0.74 -17.38
N ILE A 135 -2.51 1.31 -16.33
CA ILE A 135 -1.36 0.72 -15.64
C ILE A 135 -1.77 -0.14 -14.43
N ILE A 136 -3.06 -0.12 -14.08
CA ILE A 136 -3.63 -0.97 -13.04
C ILE A 136 -3.86 -2.38 -13.63
N PRO A 137 -3.39 -3.45 -12.96
CA PRO A 137 -3.67 -4.82 -13.39
C PRO A 137 -5.18 -5.09 -13.43
N LYS A 138 -5.73 -5.34 -14.62
CA LYS A 138 -7.19 -5.51 -14.82
C LYS A 138 -7.71 -6.90 -14.40
N ASP A 139 -6.86 -7.91 -14.49
CA ASP A 139 -7.24 -9.33 -14.38
C ASP A 139 -6.33 -10.15 -13.46
N MET A 140 -5.76 -9.53 -12.43
CA MET A 140 -5.28 -10.32 -11.29
C MET A 140 -6.45 -10.54 -10.36
#